data_AF-A0A6G7Y6P8-F1
#
_entry.id   AF-A0A6G7Y6P8-F1
#
_cell.length_a   1.000
_cell.length_b   1.000
_cell.length_c   1.000
_cell.angle_alpha   90.00
_cell.angle_beta   90.00
_cell.angle_gamma   90.00
#
_symmetry.space_group_name_H-M   'P 1'
#
loop_
_entity.id
_entity.type
_entity.pdbx_description
1 polymer ?
#
loop_
_entity_poly.entity_id
_entity_poly.type
_entity_poly.pdbx_seq_one_letter_code
_entity_poly.pdbx_strand_id
1 'polypeptide(L)'
;MPRAGRTPTALHSARNVASGTLEGVPFLTFEAEWAVDEAAVVWEQFRRRQVIVLDLPAAVAPLDVRGRVALDLRGMASDSPAFAKGWGVLASDERQAHAILTDEVRALVSELPPKEATWQFFGRDLVLGLTGYHGPDAVLRHTESARRLIRAVPAFVWSDASGVAG
;
A
#
# COMPACT_ATOMS: atom_id res chain seq x y z
N MET A 1 -6.09 29.18 4.20
CA MET A 1 -7.24 28.29 3.91
C MET A 1 -6.70 26.91 3.58
N PRO A 2 -7.06 25.84 4.32
CA PRO A 2 -6.69 24.48 3.94
C PRO A 2 -7.56 24.05 2.74
N ARG A 3 -6.94 23.62 1.64
CA ARG A 3 -7.66 23.00 0.51
C ARG A 3 -8.19 21.65 1.01
N ALA A 4 -9.51 21.49 1.00
CA ALA A 4 -10.15 20.21 1.24
C ALA A 4 -9.53 19.13 0.34
N GLY A 5 -9.24 17.97 0.93
CA GLY A 5 -8.66 16.83 0.23
C GLY A 5 -9.59 16.38 -0.90
N ARG A 6 -9.02 16.17 -2.08
CA ARG A 6 -9.69 15.66 -3.27
C ARG A 6 -10.02 14.18 -3.06
N THR A 7 -11.29 13.82 -3.09
CA THR A 7 -11.73 12.43 -2.88
C THR A 7 -11.96 11.75 -4.23
N PRO A 8 -11.32 10.59 -4.50
CA PRO A 8 -11.66 9.77 -5.66
C PRO A 8 -13.12 9.27 -5.53
N THR A 9 -13.91 9.36 -6.60
CA THR A 9 -15.37 9.14 -6.53
C THR A 9 -15.80 7.75 -7.00
N ALA A 10 -15.09 7.13 -7.96
CA ALA A 10 -15.32 5.75 -8.40
C ALA A 10 -14.14 5.21 -9.24
N LEU A 11 -13.91 3.88 -9.22
CA LEU A 11 -13.05 3.20 -10.18
C LEU A 11 -13.73 3.24 -11.55
N HIS A 12 -13.07 3.88 -12.51
CA HIS A 12 -13.60 4.02 -13.87
C HIS A 12 -13.27 2.79 -14.72
N SER A 13 -12.03 2.31 -14.67
CA SER A 13 -11.61 1.10 -15.40
C SER A 13 -10.44 0.39 -14.74
N ALA A 14 -10.38 -0.92 -14.93
CA ALA A 14 -9.21 -1.76 -14.70
C ALA A 14 -8.83 -2.44 -16.02
N ARG A 15 -7.56 -2.34 -16.44
CA ARG A 15 -7.07 -2.89 -17.70
C ARG A 15 -5.66 -3.44 -17.57
N ASN A 16 -5.15 -4.07 -18.63
CA ASN A 16 -3.83 -4.69 -18.66
C ASN A 16 -3.61 -5.61 -17.45
N VAL A 17 -4.63 -6.43 -17.17
CA VAL A 17 -4.66 -7.33 -16.03
C VAL A 17 -3.73 -8.50 -16.31
N ALA A 18 -2.80 -8.75 -15.39
CA ALA A 18 -1.94 -9.92 -15.40
C ALA A 18 -1.92 -10.56 -14.01
N SER A 19 -1.81 -11.87 -13.97
CA SER A 19 -1.73 -12.63 -12.72
C SER A 19 -0.67 -13.72 -12.86
N GLY A 20 -0.09 -14.13 -11.75
CA GLY A 20 0.88 -15.20 -11.73
C GLY A 20 1.34 -15.53 -10.32
N THR A 21 2.48 -16.17 -10.24
CA THR A 21 3.15 -16.50 -8.97
C THR A 21 4.59 -16.05 -9.04
N LEU A 22 5.08 -15.35 -8.02
CA LEU A 22 6.48 -14.97 -7.88
C LEU A 22 7.08 -15.67 -6.66
N GLU A 23 7.99 -16.63 -6.89
CA GLU A 23 8.54 -17.50 -5.84
C GLU A 23 7.46 -18.11 -4.91
N GLY A 24 6.36 -18.59 -5.49
CA GLY A 24 5.26 -19.21 -4.76
C GLY A 24 4.28 -18.23 -4.11
N VAL A 25 4.48 -16.92 -4.23
CA VAL A 25 3.50 -15.90 -3.80
C VAL A 25 2.61 -15.52 -4.97
N PRO A 26 1.30 -15.82 -4.93
CA PRO A 26 0.35 -15.35 -5.93
C PRO A 26 0.33 -13.82 -6.01
N PHE A 27 0.19 -13.30 -7.23
CA PHE A 27 0.01 -11.87 -7.44
C PHE A 27 -0.97 -11.58 -8.59
N LEU A 28 -1.57 -10.39 -8.52
CA LEU A 28 -2.40 -9.77 -9.54
C LEU A 28 -1.89 -8.35 -9.78
N THR A 29 -1.86 -7.91 -11.02
CA THR A 29 -1.47 -6.54 -11.36
C THR A 29 -2.37 -5.99 -12.45
N PHE A 30 -2.71 -4.71 -12.36
CA PHE A 30 -3.56 -4.04 -13.34
C PHE A 30 -3.36 -2.53 -13.31
N GLU A 31 -3.67 -1.90 -14.44
CA GLU A 31 -3.78 -0.46 -14.55
C GLU A 31 -5.17 -0.03 -14.09
N ALA A 32 -5.22 0.85 -13.09
CA ALA A 32 -6.45 1.44 -12.57
C ALA A 32 -6.55 2.91 -12.97
N GLU A 33 -7.77 3.32 -13.31
CA GLU A 33 -8.11 4.70 -13.60
C GLU A 33 -9.32 5.11 -12.76
N TRP A 34 -9.22 6.19 -11.99
CA TRP A 34 -10.33 6.74 -11.20
C TRP A 34 -10.65 8.16 -11.64
N ALA A 35 -11.94 8.46 -11.73
CA ALA A 35 -12.39 9.84 -11.88
C ALA A 35 -12.13 10.61 -10.59
N VAL A 36 -11.60 11.84 -10.72
CA VAL A 36 -11.53 12.79 -9.62
C VAL A 36 -12.56 13.88 -9.89
N ASP A 37 -13.48 14.08 -8.94
CA ASP A 37 -14.42 15.19 -9.00
C ASP A 37 -13.67 16.51 -8.71
N GLU A 38 -13.16 17.16 -9.76
CA GLU A 38 -12.77 18.57 -9.68
C GLU A 38 -14.03 19.39 -9.88
N ALA A 39 -14.60 19.87 -8.76
CA ALA A 39 -15.66 20.87 -8.78
C ALA A 39 -15.29 22.00 -9.74
N ALA A 40 -15.99 22.04 -10.88
CA ALA A 40 -15.99 23.06 -11.92
C ALA A 40 -14.77 23.17 -12.87
N VAL A 41 -14.43 22.14 -13.64
CA VAL A 41 -14.00 22.31 -15.06
C VAL A 41 -14.39 21.05 -15.87
N VAL A 42 -14.91 21.27 -17.08
CA VAL A 42 -15.48 20.34 -18.09
C VAL A 42 -14.51 19.25 -18.64
N TRP A 43 -13.45 18.90 -17.92
CA TRP A 43 -12.53 17.81 -18.31
C TRP A 43 -12.41 16.81 -17.16
N GLU A 44 -12.88 15.57 -17.37
CA GLU A 44 -12.66 14.47 -16.43
C GLU A 44 -11.15 14.27 -16.24
N GLN A 45 -10.62 14.70 -15.09
CA GLN A 45 -9.25 14.41 -14.72
C GLN A 45 -9.21 13.03 -14.06
N PHE A 46 -8.54 12.10 -14.73
CA PHE A 46 -8.32 10.78 -14.21
C PHE A 46 -7.01 10.68 -13.42
N ARG A 47 -7.05 10.01 -12.28
CA ARG A 47 -5.82 9.50 -11.64
C ARG A 47 -5.55 8.11 -12.17
N ARG A 48 -4.32 7.92 -12.64
CA ARG A 48 -3.82 6.67 -13.19
C ARG A 48 -2.87 6.04 -12.19
N ARG A 49 -3.04 4.74 -11.94
CA ARG A 49 -2.10 3.97 -11.14
C ARG A 49 -1.88 2.59 -11.70
N GLN A 50 -0.69 2.08 -11.45
CA GLN A 50 -0.43 0.66 -11.45
C GLN A 50 -0.80 0.12 -10.06
N VAL A 51 -1.62 -0.92 -10.03
CA VAL A 51 -1.95 -1.64 -8.80
C VAL A 51 -1.31 -3.01 -8.88
N ILE A 52 -0.61 -3.39 -7.82
CA ILE A 52 -0.02 -4.72 -7.65
C ILE A 52 -0.58 -5.26 -6.34
N VAL A 53 -1.15 -6.47 -6.38
CA VAL A 53 -1.74 -7.17 -5.24
C VAL A 53 -0.99 -8.47 -5.06
N LEU A 54 -0.57 -8.79 -3.84
CA LEU A 54 0.05 -10.05 -3.48
C LEU A 54 -0.70 -10.69 -2.31
N ASP A 55 -0.81 -12.00 -2.34
CA ASP A 55 -1.39 -12.76 -1.24
C ASP A 55 -0.45 -12.74 -0.02
N LEU A 56 -1.03 -12.39 1.13
CA LEU A 56 -0.41 -12.50 2.43
C LEU A 56 -0.53 -13.94 2.97
N PRO A 57 0.41 -14.38 3.82
CA PRO A 57 0.32 -15.69 4.48
C PRO A 57 -0.96 -15.85 5.33
N ALA A 58 -1.35 -14.80 6.04
CA ALA A 58 -2.53 -14.76 6.92
C ALA A 58 -3.28 -13.43 6.80
N ALA A 59 -4.53 -13.42 7.25
CA ALA A 59 -5.37 -12.22 7.19
C ALA A 59 -5.00 -11.23 8.31
N VAL A 60 -4.63 -10.00 7.97
CA VAL A 60 -4.28 -8.95 8.93
C VAL A 60 -5.33 -7.84 8.98
N ALA A 61 -5.36 -7.13 10.10
CA ALA A 61 -6.15 -5.93 10.26
C ALA A 61 -5.69 -4.85 9.27
N PRO A 62 -6.62 -4.01 8.78
CA PRO A 62 -6.29 -2.92 7.87
C PRO A 62 -5.16 -2.02 8.36
N LEU A 63 -4.13 -1.89 7.51
CA LEU A 63 -3.00 -0.99 7.68
C LEU A 63 -2.71 -0.30 6.34
N ASP A 64 -2.64 1.01 6.35
CA ASP A 64 -2.36 1.83 5.17
C ASP A 64 -1.17 2.75 5.44
N VAL A 65 -0.15 2.62 4.60
CA VAL A 65 1.07 3.42 4.62
C VAL A 65 1.14 4.21 3.31
N ARG A 66 0.98 5.52 3.41
CA ARG A 66 0.90 6.41 2.24
C ARG A 66 1.61 7.72 2.51
N GLY A 67 1.94 8.48 1.46
CA GLY A 67 2.47 9.83 1.62
C GLY A 67 1.60 10.68 2.56
N ARG A 68 2.26 11.51 3.39
CA ARG A 68 1.70 12.28 4.51
C ARG A 68 0.19 12.58 4.39
N VAL A 69 -0.60 11.94 5.25
CA VAL A 69 -2.04 12.19 5.40
C VAL A 69 -2.27 13.25 6.47
N ALA A 70 -3.31 14.08 6.31
CA ALA A 70 -3.72 15.03 7.35
C ALA A 70 -4.40 14.35 8.56
N LEU A 71 -4.76 13.07 8.44
CA LEU A 71 -5.30 12.27 9.53
C LEU A 71 -4.14 11.59 10.26
N ASP A 72 -3.63 12.28 11.26
CA ASP A 72 -2.65 11.77 12.21
C ASP A 72 -3.43 10.96 13.25
N LEU A 73 -3.38 9.62 13.19
CA LEU A 73 -3.72 8.83 14.37
C LEU A 73 -2.62 9.13 15.39
N ARG A 74 -2.95 9.98 16.36
CA ARG A 74 -2.06 10.59 17.38
C ARG A 74 -1.26 9.59 18.25
N GLY A 75 -1.22 8.30 17.93
CA GLY A 75 -0.61 7.23 18.73
C GLY A 75 0.62 6.58 18.12
N MET A 76 0.74 6.48 16.79
CA MET A 76 1.91 5.86 16.16
C MET A 76 3.00 6.90 15.91
N ALA A 77 3.61 7.38 17.00
CA ALA A 77 4.91 8.01 16.91
C ALA A 77 5.89 6.96 16.37
N SER A 78 6.18 7.00 15.06
CA SER A 78 7.22 6.17 14.47
C SER A 78 8.54 6.51 15.16
N ASP A 79 9.19 5.52 15.78
CA ASP A 79 10.52 5.64 16.39
C ASP A 79 11.61 6.05 15.37
N SER A 80 11.28 6.05 14.08
CA SER A 80 12.10 6.63 13.01
C SER A 80 11.57 8.01 12.58
N PRO A 81 12.24 9.12 12.95
CA PRO A 81 11.88 10.46 12.50
C PRO A 81 11.98 10.64 10.99
N ALA A 82 12.87 9.90 10.32
CA ALA A 82 13.05 9.95 8.87
C ALA A 82 11.85 9.35 8.13
N PHE A 83 11.33 8.21 8.60
CA PHE A 83 10.13 7.58 8.07
C PHE A 83 8.89 8.47 8.28
N ALA A 84 8.72 8.98 9.50
CA ALA A 84 7.61 9.87 9.88
C ALA A 84 7.56 11.18 9.09
N LYS A 85 8.70 11.65 8.56
CA LYS A 85 8.77 12.86 7.73
C LYS A 85 8.14 12.67 6.35
N GLY A 86 8.20 11.45 5.80
CA GLY A 86 7.73 11.13 4.44
C GLY A 86 6.39 10.41 4.39
N TRP A 87 6.15 9.51 5.34
CA TRP A 87 5.03 8.57 5.35
C TRP A 87 4.05 8.85 6.49
N GLY A 88 2.77 8.68 6.22
CA GLY A 88 1.70 8.59 7.21
C GLY A 88 1.20 7.15 7.30
N VAL A 89 0.82 6.75 8.51
CA VAL A 89 0.31 5.41 8.80
C VAL A 89 -1.10 5.51 9.35
N LEU A 90 -2.02 4.75 8.78
CA LEU A 90 -3.38 4.59 9.26
C LEU A 90 -3.62 3.11 9.55
N ALA A 91 -3.99 2.79 10.79
CA ALA A 91 -4.22 1.42 11.20
C ALA A 91 -5.54 1.33 11.96
N SER A 92 -6.28 0.22 11.77
CA SER A 92 -7.39 -0.11 12.66
C SER A 92 -6.94 -0.79 13.95
N ASP A 93 -5.74 -1.38 13.96
CA ASP A 93 -5.10 -2.01 15.12
C ASP A 93 -3.64 -1.51 15.22
N GLU A 94 -3.37 -0.65 16.20
CA GLU A 94 -2.04 -0.07 16.41
C GLU A 94 -1.00 -1.13 16.82
N ARG A 95 -1.39 -2.14 17.60
CA ARG A 95 -0.47 -3.18 18.07
C ARG A 95 0.01 -4.01 16.89
N GLN A 96 -0.90 -4.41 16.01
CA GLN A 96 -0.52 -5.17 14.82
C GLN A 96 0.28 -4.30 13.84
N ALA A 97 -0.06 -3.02 13.69
CA ALA A 97 0.72 -2.10 12.86
C ALA A 97 2.16 -1.94 13.35
N HIS A 98 2.38 -1.81 14.66
CA HIS A 98 3.72 -1.80 15.25
C HIS A 98 4.49 -3.11 15.02
N ALA A 99 3.80 -4.26 15.08
CA ALA A 99 4.41 -5.55 14.81
C ALA A 99 4.82 -5.75 13.34
N ILE A 100 4.04 -5.19 12.40
CA ILE A 100 4.34 -5.21 10.97
C ILE A 100 5.45 -4.21 10.62
N LEU A 101 5.37 -2.97 11.12
CA LEU A 101 6.26 -1.87 10.74
C LEU A 101 7.58 -1.88 11.52
N THR A 102 8.31 -2.98 11.40
CA THR A 102 9.70 -3.11 11.87
C THR A 102 10.64 -2.15 11.13
N ASP A 103 11.87 -1.97 11.62
CA ASP A 103 12.86 -1.15 10.93
C ASP A 103 13.16 -1.64 9.51
N GLU A 104 13.23 -2.96 9.31
CA GLU A 104 13.44 -3.55 7.99
C GLU A 104 12.26 -3.26 7.05
N VAL A 105 11.03 -3.45 7.52
CA VAL A 105 9.83 -3.14 6.71
C VAL A 105 9.76 -1.65 6.39
N ARG A 106 10.05 -0.77 7.35
CA ARG A 106 10.11 0.69 7.12
C ARG A 106 11.16 1.07 6.09
N ALA A 107 12.32 0.42 6.10
CA ALA A 107 13.37 0.64 5.11
C ALA A 107 12.91 0.22 3.71
N LEU A 108 12.28 -0.95 3.57
CA LEU A 108 11.75 -1.45 2.30
C LEU A 108 10.63 -0.55 1.74
N VAL A 109 9.69 -0.13 2.60
CA VAL A 109 8.65 0.84 2.21
C VAL A 109 9.27 2.13 1.66
N SER A 110 10.38 2.55 2.25
CA SER A 110 11.08 3.80 1.88
C SER A 110 11.96 3.67 0.64
N GLU A 111 12.11 2.48 0.05
CA GLU A 111 12.74 2.32 -1.28
C GLU A 111 11.92 3.02 -2.39
N LEU A 112 10.62 3.25 -2.15
CA LEU A 112 9.73 3.99 -3.05
C LEU A 112 9.40 5.39 -2.52
N PRO A 113 9.25 6.41 -3.39
CA PRO A 113 8.89 7.75 -2.94
C PRO A 113 7.45 7.80 -2.37
N PRO A 114 7.23 8.44 -1.20
CA PRO A 114 5.90 8.51 -0.59
C PRO A 114 4.81 9.21 -1.43
N LYS A 115 5.22 10.05 -2.39
CA LYS A 115 4.31 10.71 -3.33
C LYS A 115 3.89 9.81 -4.51
N GLU A 116 4.64 8.74 -4.72
CA GLU A 116 4.51 7.84 -5.87
C GLU A 116 3.93 6.50 -5.48
N ALA A 117 4.07 6.08 -4.22
CA ALA A 117 3.64 4.78 -3.75
C ALA A 117 2.68 4.86 -2.54
N THR A 118 1.78 3.88 -2.45
CA THR A 118 0.96 3.59 -1.27
C THR A 118 0.97 2.09 -1.02
N TRP A 119 1.07 1.69 0.23
CA TRP A 119 1.06 0.30 0.68
C TRP A 119 -0.15 0.08 1.56
N GLN A 120 -0.92 -0.96 1.28
CA GLN A 120 -2.11 -1.29 2.07
C GLN A 120 -2.10 -2.78 2.37
N PHE A 121 -2.17 -3.12 3.64
CA PHE A 121 -2.50 -4.46 4.10
C PHE A 121 -3.99 -4.49 4.38
N PHE A 122 -4.70 -5.42 3.76
CA PHE A 122 -6.14 -5.54 3.94
C PHE A 122 -6.56 -7.00 3.85
N GLY A 123 -6.96 -7.57 4.99
CA GLY A 123 -7.30 -8.99 5.03
C GLY A 123 -6.09 -9.82 4.58
N ARG A 124 -6.26 -10.60 3.51
CA ARG A 124 -5.19 -11.44 2.95
C ARG A 124 -4.38 -10.79 1.85
N ASP A 125 -4.54 -9.48 1.62
CA ASP A 125 -3.92 -8.82 0.48
C ASP A 125 -2.90 -7.77 0.94
N LEU A 126 -1.74 -7.75 0.28
CA LEU A 126 -0.86 -6.59 0.22
C LEU A 126 -1.09 -5.88 -1.12
N VAL A 127 -1.54 -4.64 -1.06
CA VAL A 127 -1.77 -3.79 -2.22
C VAL A 127 -0.71 -2.70 -2.29
N LEU A 128 0.08 -2.71 -3.35
CA LEU A 128 0.98 -1.63 -3.74
C LEU A 128 0.33 -0.82 -4.87
N GLY A 129 0.04 0.45 -4.58
CA GLY A 129 -0.44 1.42 -5.57
C GLY A 129 0.68 2.36 -5.99
N LEU A 130 0.97 2.43 -7.29
CA LEU A 130 2.00 3.29 -7.87
C LEU A 130 1.37 4.35 -8.77
N THR A 131 1.81 5.59 -8.69
CA THR A 131 1.37 6.66 -9.59
C THR A 131 1.77 6.37 -11.05
N GLY A 132 0.85 6.59 -11.98
CA GLY A 132 1.06 6.39 -13.41
C GLY A 132 0.99 4.92 -13.85
N TYR A 133 1.36 4.67 -15.11
CA TYR A 133 1.48 3.32 -15.66
C TYR A 133 2.94 2.92 -15.77
N HIS A 134 3.19 1.62 -15.63
CA HIS A 134 4.52 1.06 -15.54
C HIS A 134 4.69 -0.03 -16.59
N GLY A 135 5.83 -0.05 -17.28
CA GLY A 135 6.15 -1.12 -18.22
C GLY A 135 6.40 -2.45 -17.50
N PRO A 136 6.42 -3.59 -18.21
CA PRO A 136 6.54 -4.92 -17.62
C PRO A 136 7.72 -5.09 -16.66
N ASP A 137 8.91 -4.58 -17.03
CA ASP A 137 10.10 -4.68 -16.18
C ASP A 137 9.96 -3.90 -14.87
N ALA A 138 9.30 -2.73 -14.90
CA ALA A 138 9.04 -1.96 -13.70
C ALA A 138 8.01 -2.66 -12.80
N VAL A 139 6.94 -3.20 -13.39
CA VAL A 139 5.94 -3.99 -12.66
C VAL A 139 6.58 -5.19 -11.97
N LEU A 140 7.46 -5.93 -12.65
CA LEU A 140 8.19 -7.06 -12.06
C LEU A 140 9.08 -6.61 -10.89
N ARG A 141 9.85 -5.53 -11.03
CA ARG A 141 10.68 -4.99 -9.94
C ARG A 141 9.82 -4.58 -8.73
N HIS A 142 8.69 -3.93 -8.95
CA HIS A 142 7.81 -3.50 -7.87
C HIS A 142 7.07 -4.67 -7.21
N THR A 143 6.73 -5.70 -7.99
CA THR A 143 6.18 -6.96 -7.45
C THR A 143 7.22 -7.65 -6.55
N GLU A 144 8.49 -7.65 -6.97
CA GLU A 144 9.60 -8.16 -6.14
C GLU A 144 9.81 -7.34 -4.86
N SER A 145 9.75 -6.00 -4.93
CA SER A 145 9.79 -5.14 -3.74
C SER A 145 8.65 -5.48 -2.76
N ALA A 146 7.43 -5.67 -3.26
CA ALA A 146 6.29 -6.03 -2.42
C ALA A 146 6.44 -7.43 -1.79
N ARG A 147 6.98 -8.39 -2.54
CA ARG A 147 7.30 -9.72 -2.03
C ARG A 147 8.38 -9.70 -0.94
N ARG A 148 9.45 -8.92 -1.13
CA ARG A 148 10.49 -8.69 -0.10
C ARG A 148 9.88 -8.13 1.18
N LEU A 149 8.94 -7.19 1.04
CA LEU A 149 8.23 -6.61 2.18
C LEU A 149 7.40 -7.66 2.94
N ILE A 150 6.66 -8.54 2.27
CA ILE A 150 5.93 -9.66 2.91
C ILE A 150 6.89 -10.55 3.72
N ARG A 151 8.07 -10.87 3.15
CA ARG A 151 9.06 -11.72 3.81
C ARG A 151 9.75 -11.05 5.00
N ALA A 152 9.86 -9.73 5.00
CA ALA A 152 10.44 -8.97 6.10
C ALA A 152 9.49 -8.81 7.30
N VAL A 153 8.18 -9.03 7.13
CA VAL A 153 7.25 -9.04 8.26
C VAL A 153 7.54 -10.25 9.15
N PRO A 154 7.69 -10.06 10.48
CA PRO A 154 7.98 -11.15 11.39
C PRO A 154 6.94 -12.27 11.33
N ALA A 155 7.41 -13.53 11.35
CA ALA A 155 6.54 -14.70 11.21
C ALA A 155 5.41 -14.77 12.26
N PHE A 156 5.65 -14.30 13.49
CA PHE A 156 4.65 -14.31 14.55
C PHE A 156 3.41 -13.46 14.22
N VAL A 157 3.55 -12.41 13.39
CA VAL A 157 2.41 -11.59 12.95
C VAL A 157 1.42 -12.45 12.17
N TRP A 158 1.93 -13.38 11.36
CA TRP A 158 1.10 -14.29 10.58
C TRP A 158 0.46 -15.37 11.44
N SER A 159 1.20 -15.92 12.41
CA SER A 159 0.66 -16.90 13.36
C SER A 159 -0.48 -16.32 14.17
N ASP A 160 -0.28 -15.13 14.77
CA ASP A 160 -1.29 -14.43 15.56
C ASP A 160 -2.53 -14.12 14.72
N ALA A 161 -2.33 -13.66 13.48
CA ALA A 161 -3.39 -13.37 12.51
C ALA A 161 -4.20 -14.62 12.11
N SER A 162 -3.55 -15.78 12.03
CA SER A 162 -4.21 -17.05 11.67
C SER A 162 -4.98 -17.69 12.83
N GLY A 163 -4.86 -17.15 14.05
CA GLY A 163 -5.43 -17.76 15.26
C GLY A 163 -4.77 -19.08 15.66
N VAL A 164 -3.65 -19.44 15.02
CA VAL A 164 -2.85 -20.63 15.36
C VAL A 164 -1.88 -20.21 16.47
N ALA A 165 -2.27 -20.47 17.71
CA ALA A 165 -1.34 -20.44 18.83
C ALA A 165 -0.23 -21.46 18.55
N GLY A 166 1.03 -20.99 18.54
CA GLY A 166 2.20 -21.86 18.50
C GLY A 166 2.34 -22.73 19.75
#